data_AF-O29926-F1
#
_entry.id   AF-O29926-F1
#
_cell.length_a   1.000
_cell.length_b   1.000
_cell.length_c   1.000
_cell.angle_alpha   90.00
_cell.angle_beta   90.00
_cell.angle_gamma   90.00
#
_symmetry.space_group_name_H-M   'P 1'
#
loop_
_entity.id
_entity.type
_entity.pdbx_description
1 polymer ?
#
loop_
_entity_poly.entity_id
_entity_poly.type
_entity_poly.pdbx_seq_one_letter_code
_entity_poly.pdbx_strand_id
1 'polypeptide(L)' 'MPKVIEAVYENGVFKPLQKVDLKEGEKVKVELKESVVESVAGILKVSDEKVKKALEMIEYGEDIY' A
#
# COMPACT_ATOMS: atom_id res chain seq x y z
N MET A 1 4.32 3.38 18.15
CA MET A 1 4.44 2.61 16.89
C MET A 1 3.27 2.98 15.99
N PRO A 2 3.51 3.20 14.69
CA PRO A 2 2.41 3.26 13.73
C PRO A 2 1.64 1.93 13.79
N LYS A 3 0.31 2.01 13.85
CA LYS A 3 -0.57 0.85 13.71
C LYS A 3 -1.13 0.88 12.29
N VAL A 4 -1.05 -0.24 11.59
CA VAL A 4 -1.76 -0.41 10.31
C VAL A 4 -3.17 -0.85 10.64
N ILE A 5 -4.16 -0.11 10.15
CA ILE A 5 -5.58 -0.41 10.31
C ILE A 5 -6.12 -0.64 8.92
N GLU A 6 -6.65 -1.83 8.67
CA GLU A 6 -7.38 -2.10 7.44
C GLU A 6 -8.76 -1.45 7.51
N ALA A 7 -9.10 -0.69 6.47
CA ALA A 7 -10.35 0.04 6.37
C ALA A 7 -10.87 0.03 4.93
N VAL A 8 -12.19 0.10 4.79
CA VAL A 8 -12.86 0.31 3.50
C VAL A 8 -13.28 1.78 3.41
N TYR A 9 -13.14 2.38 2.22
CA TYR A 9 -13.63 3.72 1.95
C TYR A 9 -15.00 3.65 1.28
N GLU A 10 -16.06 4.02 2.00
CA GLU A 10 -17.44 3.96 1.50
C GLU A 10 -18.22 5.21 1.92
N ASN A 11 -19.02 5.77 1.01
CA ASN A 11 -19.85 6.95 1.26
C ASN A 11 -19.07 8.14 1.87
N GLY A 12 -17.81 8.31 1.47
CA GLY A 12 -16.97 9.41 1.93
C GLY A 12 -16.32 9.21 3.32
N VAL A 13 -16.39 8.01 3.91
CA VAL A 13 -15.84 7.73 5.25
C VAL A 13 -14.98 6.45 5.22
N PHE A 14 -13.81 6.50 5.87
CA PHE A 14 -13.00 5.31 6.14
C PHE A 14 -13.59 4.51 7.32
N LYS A 15 -14.02 3.28 7.05
CA LYS A 15 -14.57 2.36 8.05
C LYS A 15 -13.57 1.24 8.36
N PRO A 16 -13.10 1.10 9.60
CA PRO A 16 -12.22 0.00 9.98
C PRO A 16 -12.89 -1.37 9.76
N LEU A 17 -12.13 -2.34 9.25
CA LEU A 17 -12.58 -3.74 9.14
C LEU A 17 -12.51 -4.50 10.48
N GLN A 18 -11.84 -3.91 11.46
CA GLN A 18 -11.67 -4.44 12.81
C GLN A 18 -11.87 -3.32 13.84
N LYS A 19 -12.17 -3.71 15.09
CA LYS A 19 -12.29 -2.74 16.18
C LYS A 19 -10.95 -2.04 16.41
N VAL A 20 -11.00 -0.71 16.52
CA VAL A 20 -9.84 0.14 16.81
C VAL A 20 -9.95 0.70 18.22
N ASP A 21 -8.81 0.81 18.90
CA ASP A 21 -8.70 1.35 20.25
C ASP A 21 -8.35 2.84 20.18
N LEU A 22 -9.35 3.66 19.83
CA LEU A 22 -9.27 5.11 19.73
C LEU A 22 -10.40 5.74 20.55
N LYS A 23 -10.18 6.93 21.10
CA LYS A 23 -11.21 7.67 21.83
C LYS A 23 -12.17 8.36 20.86
N GLU A 24 -13.41 8.55 21.28
CA GLU A 24 -14.38 9.33 20.52
C GLU A 24 -13.86 10.76 20.30
N GLY A 25 -13.91 11.24 19.06
CA GLY A 25 -13.36 12.55 18.66
C GLY A 25 -11.83 12.62 18.55
N GLU A 26 -11.12 11.50 18.72
CA GLU A 26 -9.66 11.47 18.54
C GLU A 26 -9.27 11.74 17.08
N LYS A 27 -8.42 12.74 16.86
CA LYS A 27 -7.94 13.10 15.52
C LYS A 27 -6.69 12.30 15.19
N VAL A 28 -6.75 11.52 14.12
CA VAL A 28 -5.61 10.77 13.58
C VAL A 28 -5.21 11.31 12.21
N LYS A 29 -3.95 11.06 11.83
CA LYS A 29 -3.48 11.29 10.45
C LYS A 29 -3.58 10.00 9.68
N VAL A 30 -4.14 10.07 8.47
CA VAL A 30 -4.18 8.96 7.52
C VAL A 30 -3.11 9.20 6.47
N GLU A 31 -2.27 8.21 6.24
CA GLU A 31 -1.26 8.23 5.18
C GLU A 31 -1.65 7.19 4.13
N LEU A 32 -1.97 7.64 2.92
CA LEU A 32 -2.21 6.76 1.79
C LEU A 32 -0.86 6.50 1.11
N LYS A 33 -0.38 5.26 1.18
CA LYS A 33 0.83 4.83 0.49
C LYS A 33 0.41 4.12 -0.78
N GLU A 34 0.57 4.79 -1.91
CA GLU A 34 0.53 4.11 -3.20
C GLU A 34 1.73 3.17 -3.29
N SER A 35 1.48 1.94 -3.75
CA SER A 35 2.57 1.03 -4.04
C SER A 35 3.27 1.50 -5.31
N VAL A 36 4.60 1.67 -5.26
CA VAL A 36 5.40 1.96 -6.47
C VAL A 36 5.11 0.91 -7.55
N VAL A 37 4.88 -0.34 -7.14
CA VAL A 37 4.47 -1.43 -8.05
C VAL A 37 3.19 -1.08 -8.79
N GLU A 38 2.15 -0.65 -8.07
CA GLU A 38 0.84 -0.32 -8.64
C GLU A 38 0.92 0.90 -9.56
N SER A 39 1.60 1.97 -9.12
CA SER A 39 1.78 3.17 -9.94
C SER A 39 2.54 2.85 -11.24
N VAL A 40 3.64 2.10 -11.16
CA VAL A 40 4.46 1.73 -12.33
C VAL A 40 3.72 0.74 -13.23
N ALA A 41 3.02 -0.24 -12.66
CA ALA A 41 2.23 -1.21 -13.42
C ALA A 41 1.13 -0.50 -14.23
N GLY A 42 0.44 0.47 -13.64
CA GLY A 42 -0.56 1.30 -14.32
C GLY A 42 0.03 2.15 -15.46
N ILE A 43 1.18 2.80 -15.23
CA ILE A 43 1.86 3.63 -16.25
C ILE A 43 2.34 2.78 -17.43
N LEU A 44 3.02 1.66 -17.14
CA LEU A 44 3.59 0.78 -18.17
C LEU A 44 2.57 -0.19 -18.76
N LYS A 45 1.36 -0.26 -18.20
CA LYS A 45 0.29 -1.21 -18.57
C LYS A 45 0.78 -2.66 -18.55
N VAL A 46 1.57 -2.99 -17.54
CA VAL A 46 2.09 -4.36 -17.29
C VAL A 46 1.51 -4.87 -15.99
N SER A 47 1.59 -6.18 -15.75
CA SER A 47 1.17 -6.75 -14.47
C SER A 47 2.11 -6.36 -13.34
N ASP A 48 1.57 -6.22 -12.13
CA ASP A 48 2.31 -6.00 -10.89
C ASP A 48 3.47 -6.98 -10.72
N GLU A 49 3.28 -8.23 -11.11
CA GLU A 49 4.28 -9.28 -11.00
C GLU A 49 5.52 -9.02 -11.87
N LYS A 50 5.33 -8.44 -13.07
CA LYS A 50 6.47 -8.02 -13.91
C LYS A 50 7.23 -6.86 -13.28
N VAL A 51 6.52 -5.92 -12.66
CA VAL A 51 7.16 -4.78 -11.96
C VAL A 51 7.90 -5.26 -10.71
N LYS A 52 7.31 -6.16 -9.92
CA LYS A 52 7.97 -6.79 -8.76
C LYS A 52 9.26 -7.50 -9.18
N LYS A 53 9.21 -8.32 -10.23
CA LYS A 53 10.40 -8.98 -10.75
C LYS A 53 11.47 -7.97 -11.21
N ALA A 54 11.06 -6.87 -11.83
CA ALA A 54 12.00 -5.79 -12.20
C ALA A 54 12.65 -5.14 -10.97
N LEU A 55 11.89 -4.90 -9.91
CA LEU A 55 12.41 -4.37 -8.65
C LEU A 55 13.35 -5.37 -7.95
N GLU A 56 13.01 -6.65 -7.95
CA GLU A 56 13.88 -7.73 -7.43
C GLU A 56 15.21 -7.78 -8.18
N MET A 57 15.20 -7.68 -9.52
CA MET A 57 16.44 -7.63 -10.32
C MET A 57 17.31 -6.41 -9.98
N ILE A 58 16.69 -5.27 -9.64
CA ILE A 58 17.41 -4.06 -9.23
C ILE A 58 17.97 -4.21 -7.81
N GLU A 59 17.22 -4.83 -6.90
CA GLU A 59 17.58 -4.96 -5.48
C GLU A 59 18.67 -6.02 -5.26
N TYR A 60 18.57 -7.17 -5.93
CA TYR A 60 19.51 -8.29 -5.77
C TYR A 60 20.65 -8.26 -6.79
N GLY A 61 20.63 -7.32 -7.74
CA GLY A 61 21.56 -7.28 -8.86
C GLY A 61 21.36 -8.46 -9.81
N GLU A 62 21.90 -8.36 -11.03
CA GLU A 62 21.92 -9.45 -12.00
C GLU A 62 22.89 -10.61 -11.60
N ASP A 63 23.03 -10.92 -10.31
CA ASP A 63 23.76 -12.12 -9.83
C ASP A 63 22.92 -13.41 -10.04
N ILE A 64 22.20 -13.47 -11.15
CA ILE A 64 21.62 -14.68 -11.72
C ILE A 64 22.45 -15.06 -12.96
N TYR A 65 23.65 -15.59 -12.65
CA TYR A 65 24.59 -16.44 -13.42
C TYR A 65 24.59 -16.37 -14.96
#